data_AF-A0A9D2CHK9-F1
#
_entry.id   AF-A0A9D2CHK9-F1
#
_cell.length_a   1.000
_cell.length_b   1.000
_cell.length_c   1.000
_cell.angle_alpha   90.00
_cell.angle_beta   90.00
_cell.angle_gamma   90.00
#
_symmetry.space_group_name_H-M   'P 1'
#
loop_
_entity.id
_entity.type
_entity.pdbx_description
1 polymer ?
#
loop_
_entity_poly.entity_id
_entity_poly.type
_entity_poly.pdbx_seq_one_letter_code
_entity_poly.pdbx_strand_id
1 'polypeptide(L)'
;MSSPLDSYTASMDGLRLPDEAKSRMVEALREAEKSARPAAPAEVLTMPVRHPRRHVRRWARVAAGLALALALGGGATIAVAAGVLPNPADVLSDVFDGAPARTELLNEVGHPIGASATSNGVTVTAEAVVGDRSNYAVAYSIEFDDPAALEGLGLHDGGTLTYVGDAFLRVDGAMGGGGFARLYDADPGDNTLQLVQVMGVQTWNDAGIVGRTARFSMSKLEIFTDEGEIETLAAGDWNFKFEMNYVDTTVDLPDGQTTTWQGSDVTIDAVAVSSLGVTVDYTIDRQIGDLGPSGQMSDEALAEQAAVLGLPVIVTFADGTTFDATDANGSSVKRDDGTSTVSKATTYDRIVDAGDIVSVTVGDVEIPVSAA
;
A
#
# COMPACT_ATOMS: atom_id res chain seq x y z
N MET A 1 43.92 -20.31 -16.17
CA MET A 1 42.47 -20.31 -15.96
C MET A 1 42.25 -20.39 -14.46
N SER A 2 41.96 -19.25 -13.82
CA SER A 2 41.70 -19.19 -12.38
C SER A 2 40.26 -19.58 -12.11
N SER A 3 40.01 -20.22 -10.97
CA SER A 3 38.73 -20.82 -10.62
C SER A 3 37.68 -19.73 -10.32
N PRO A 4 36.41 -19.88 -10.72
CA PRO A 4 35.32 -18.94 -10.39
C PRO A 4 35.15 -18.70 -8.88
N LEU A 5 35.60 -19.61 -8.03
CA LEU A 5 35.57 -19.49 -6.56
C LEU A 5 36.58 -18.47 -6.02
N ASP A 6 37.68 -18.22 -6.73
CA ASP A 6 38.70 -17.24 -6.32
C ASP A 6 38.18 -15.81 -6.52
N SER A 7 37.35 -15.60 -7.55
CA SER A 7 36.66 -14.32 -7.83
C SER A 7 35.60 -13.98 -6.78
N TYR A 8 34.88 -14.99 -6.29
CA TYR A 8 33.83 -14.80 -5.28
C TYR A 8 34.42 -14.43 -3.92
N THR A 9 35.47 -15.15 -3.51
CA THR A 9 36.16 -14.90 -2.23
C THR A 9 36.83 -13.51 -2.20
N ALA A 10 37.39 -13.07 -3.33
CA ALA A 10 37.95 -11.71 -3.46
C ALA A 10 36.88 -10.60 -3.38
N SER A 11 35.65 -10.85 -3.84
CA SER A 11 34.55 -9.88 -3.74
C SER A 11 34.01 -9.72 -2.31
N MET A 12 34.07 -10.78 -1.50
CA MET A 12 33.58 -10.78 -0.12
C MET A 12 34.56 -10.15 0.89
N ASP A 13 35.86 -10.15 0.60
CA ASP A 13 36.84 -9.47 1.45
C ASP A 13 36.73 -7.93 1.38
N GLY A 14 36.11 -7.38 0.33
CA GLY A 14 35.81 -5.94 0.20
C GLY A 14 34.65 -5.43 1.05
N LEU A 15 33.83 -6.33 1.62
CA LEU A 15 32.66 -6.00 2.45
C LEU A 15 32.95 -6.06 3.96
N ARG A 16 34.19 -6.37 4.36
CA ARG A 16 34.60 -6.38 5.75
C ARG A 16 34.99 -4.97 6.18
N LEU A 17 34.32 -4.46 7.22
CA LEU A 17 34.75 -3.26 7.93
C LEU A 17 36.24 -3.38 8.30
N PRO A 18 37.10 -2.42 7.87
CA PRO A 18 38.50 -2.41 8.26
C PRO A 18 38.65 -2.46 9.78
N ASP A 19 39.67 -3.15 10.30
CA ASP A 19 39.83 -3.30 11.75
C ASP A 19 40.00 -1.96 12.48
N GLU A 20 40.51 -0.93 11.80
CA GLU A 20 40.52 0.45 12.28
C GLU A 20 39.12 1.08 12.39
N ALA A 21 38.19 0.74 11.49
CA ALA A 21 36.80 1.21 11.57
C ALA A 21 36.07 0.55 12.75
N LYS A 22 36.28 -0.75 12.96
CA LYS A 22 35.75 -1.46 14.14
C LYS A 22 36.30 -0.90 15.45
N SER A 23 37.61 -0.63 15.49
CA SER A 23 38.25 -0.04 16.67
C SER A 23 37.71 1.35 16.98
N ARG A 24 37.47 2.19 15.96
CA ARG A 24 36.85 3.51 16.12
C ARG A 24 35.40 3.43 16.62
N MET A 25 34.62 2.46 16.14
CA MET A 25 33.23 2.25 16.62
C MET A 25 33.19 1.81 18.08
N VAL A 26 34.10 0.93 18.50
CA VAL A 26 34.21 0.49 19.90
C VAL A 26 34.67 1.63 20.81
N GLU A 27 35.60 2.48 20.35
CA GLU A 27 36.03 3.68 21.07
C GLU A 27 34.87 4.68 21.22
N ALA A 28 34.09 4.91 20.15
CA ALA A 28 32.93 5.79 20.15
C ALA A 28 31.82 5.31 21.11
N LEU A 29 31.56 4.01 21.16
CA LEU A 29 30.61 3.41 22.11
C LEU A 29 31.07 3.56 23.57
N ARG A 30 32.37 3.37 23.84
CA ARG A 30 32.94 3.57 25.18
C ARG A 30 32.92 5.02 25.62
N GLU A 31 33.12 5.97 24.71
CA GLU A 31 33.03 7.40 25.02
C GLU A 31 31.57 7.85 25.25
N ALA A 32 30.61 7.26 24.53
CA ALA A 32 29.18 7.47 24.78
C ALA A 32 28.76 6.95 26.17
N GLU A 33 29.28 5.78 26.57
CA GLU A 33 29.02 5.19 27.89
C GLU A 33 29.65 6.01 29.04
N LYS A 34 30.86 6.57 28.84
CA LYS A 34 31.50 7.46 29.83
C LYS A 34 30.83 8.82 29.97
N SER A 35 30.12 9.29 28.93
CA SER A 35 29.45 10.59 28.90
C SER A 35 28.08 10.58 29.59
N ALA A 36 27.56 9.41 29.93
CA ALA A 36 26.37 9.28 30.75
C ALA A 36 26.69 9.54 32.23
N ARG A 37 26.51 10.77 32.71
CA ARG A 37 26.60 11.11 34.15
C ARG A 37 25.22 11.09 34.84
N PRO A 38 25.16 10.67 36.12
CA PRO A 38 23.93 10.34 36.85
C PRO A 38 23.34 11.55 37.57
N ALA A 39 22.01 11.62 37.66
CA ALA A 39 21.31 12.54 38.56
C ALA A 39 20.77 11.78 39.79
N ALA A 40 21.07 12.30 40.97
CA ALA A 40 20.60 11.85 42.30
C ALA A 40 20.41 13.12 43.18
N PRO A 41 19.89 13.06 44.44
CA PRO A 41 18.68 12.40 44.94
C PRO A 41 17.84 13.33 45.88
N ALA A 42 16.59 12.97 46.19
CA ALA A 42 15.83 13.38 47.40
C ALA A 42 14.57 12.49 47.47
N GLU A 43 14.02 11.98 48.58
CA GLU A 43 14.32 11.93 50.01
C GLU A 43 13.47 10.76 50.57
N VAL A 44 13.91 10.15 51.66
CA VAL A 44 13.38 8.89 52.25
C VAL A 44 12.07 9.09 52.99
N LEU A 45 11.02 8.31 52.67
CA LEU A 45 10.01 7.87 53.66
C LEU A 45 9.53 6.42 53.37
N THR A 46 10.07 5.50 54.18
CA THR A 46 9.54 4.21 54.70
C THR A 46 8.39 3.46 53.99
N MET A 47 8.62 2.18 53.69
CA MET A 47 7.63 1.17 53.25
C MET A 47 6.67 0.68 54.35
N PRO A 48 5.52 0.04 54.00
CA PRO A 48 5.51 -1.43 53.91
C PRO A 48 4.63 -2.07 52.79
N VAL A 49 5.20 -3.08 52.11
CA VAL A 49 4.73 -4.45 51.73
C VAL A 49 3.27 -4.74 51.22
N ARG A 50 3.23 -5.41 50.03
CA ARG A 50 2.29 -6.44 49.44
C ARG A 50 1.17 -6.08 48.41
N HIS A 51 1.42 -6.53 47.16
CA HIS A 51 0.59 -7.16 46.08
C HIS A 51 -0.80 -6.57 45.62
N PRO A 52 -1.34 -7.01 44.46
CA PRO A 52 -1.30 -6.36 43.15
C PRO A 52 -2.62 -5.62 42.81
N ARG A 53 -2.57 -4.53 42.03
CA ARG A 53 -3.79 -3.77 41.65
C ARG A 53 -4.25 -4.09 40.23
N ARG A 54 -5.48 -4.59 40.18
CA ARG A 54 -6.43 -4.64 39.05
C ARG A 54 -6.34 -3.39 38.18
N HIS A 55 -6.23 -3.55 36.86
CA HIS A 55 -6.55 -2.49 35.91
C HIS A 55 -8.06 -2.42 35.69
N VAL A 56 -8.57 -1.20 35.86
CA VAL A 56 -9.98 -0.85 35.83
C VAL A 56 -10.31 -0.33 34.43
N ARG A 57 -11.15 -1.09 33.75
CA ARG A 57 -11.90 -0.79 32.52
C ARG A 57 -12.54 0.59 32.57
N ARG A 58 -12.28 1.50 31.60
CA ARG A 58 -12.99 2.79 31.50
C ARG A 58 -12.88 3.52 30.11
N TRP A 59 -13.98 3.40 29.34
CA TRP A 59 -14.66 4.39 28.43
C TRP A 59 -14.04 4.70 27.05
N ALA A 60 -14.78 5.01 25.97
CA ALA A 60 -16.22 5.23 25.74
C ALA A 60 -16.56 5.00 24.25
N ARG A 61 -17.81 4.58 24.00
CA ARG A 61 -18.46 4.52 22.68
C ARG A 61 -18.85 5.93 22.21
N VAL A 62 -18.72 6.19 20.91
CA VAL A 62 -19.57 7.14 20.18
C VAL A 62 -20.18 6.38 19.01
N ALA A 63 -21.51 6.43 18.93
CA ALA A 63 -22.32 5.83 17.90
C ALA A 63 -22.79 6.91 16.91
N ALA A 64 -22.75 6.61 15.63
CA ALA A 64 -23.65 7.19 14.63
C ALA A 64 -24.03 6.07 13.67
N GLY A 65 -25.29 5.63 13.76
CA GLY A 65 -25.85 4.60 12.90
C GLY A 65 -26.65 5.19 11.75
N LEU A 66 -26.65 4.47 10.63
CA LEU A 66 -27.77 4.44 9.69
C LEU A 66 -27.89 3.01 9.15
N ALA A 67 -29.02 2.38 9.46
CA ALA A 67 -29.47 1.12 8.87
C ALA A 67 -30.88 1.32 8.29
N LEU A 68 -31.04 1.10 6.99
CA LEU A 68 -32.22 0.55 6.29
C LEU A 68 -31.84 0.44 4.79
N ALA A 69 -32.04 -0.67 4.06
CA ALA A 69 -33.36 -1.24 3.81
C ALA A 69 -33.40 -2.76 3.51
N LEU A 70 -34.63 -3.27 3.65
CA LEU A 70 -35.12 -4.65 3.76
C LEU A 70 -35.24 -5.44 2.44
N ALA A 71 -34.81 -6.70 2.51
CA ALA A 71 -35.44 -7.98 2.12
C ALA A 71 -36.13 -8.17 0.74
N LEU A 72 -35.78 -9.29 0.06
CA LEU A 72 -36.56 -10.56 0.07
C LEU A 72 -35.88 -11.62 -0.83
N GLY A 73 -35.57 -12.80 -0.27
CA GLY A 73 -35.05 -13.93 -1.09
C GLY A 73 -34.50 -15.20 -0.41
N GLY A 74 -34.96 -15.59 0.78
CA GLY A 74 -34.99 -16.98 1.28
C GLY A 74 -33.69 -17.76 1.56
N GLY A 75 -33.37 -17.94 2.85
CA GLY A 75 -32.64 -19.11 3.36
C GLY A 75 -31.50 -18.83 4.34
N ALA A 76 -31.66 -19.27 5.60
CA ALA A 76 -30.70 -19.27 6.72
C ALA A 76 -30.34 -17.91 7.35
N THR A 77 -31.10 -17.52 8.36
CA THR A 77 -30.80 -16.40 9.27
C THR A 77 -29.83 -16.87 10.36
N ILE A 78 -28.59 -16.39 10.33
CA ILE A 78 -27.76 -16.22 11.53
C ILE A 78 -27.77 -14.71 11.83
N ALA A 79 -28.19 -14.35 13.05
CA ALA A 79 -28.10 -12.98 13.52
C ALA A 79 -26.62 -12.65 13.71
N VAL A 80 -26.05 -11.88 12.79
CA VAL A 80 -24.70 -11.34 12.94
C VAL A 80 -24.76 -10.34 14.08
N ALA A 81 -23.97 -10.59 15.14
CA ALA A 81 -23.68 -9.55 16.11
C ALA A 81 -22.97 -8.44 15.33
N ALA A 82 -23.62 -7.29 15.19
CA ALA A 82 -22.96 -6.10 14.70
C ALA A 82 -21.86 -5.74 15.72
N GLY A 83 -20.67 -6.29 15.51
CA GLY A 83 -19.43 -5.74 16.02
C GLY A 83 -19.39 -4.26 15.64
N VAL A 84 -18.80 -3.43 16.50
CA VAL A 84 -18.57 -2.03 16.16
C VAL A 84 -17.67 -2.04 14.94
N LEU A 85 -18.21 -1.74 13.75
CA LEU A 85 -17.41 -1.63 12.53
C LEU A 85 -16.28 -0.63 12.85
N PRO A 86 -15.00 -1.01 12.72
CA PRO A 86 -13.92 -0.05 12.83
C PRO A 86 -14.17 1.06 11.80
N ASN A 87 -13.81 2.30 12.13
CA ASN A 87 -14.01 3.38 11.17
C ASN A 87 -13.20 3.04 9.91
N PRO A 88 -13.81 3.05 8.70
CA PRO A 88 -13.11 3.03 7.42
C PRO A 88 -11.78 3.80 7.38
N ALA A 89 -11.75 4.96 8.04
CA ALA A 89 -10.56 5.77 8.15
C ALA A 89 -9.44 5.12 8.96
N ASP A 90 -9.76 4.45 10.07
CA ASP A 90 -8.77 3.85 10.95
C ASP A 90 -8.08 2.66 10.26
N VAL A 91 -8.85 1.84 9.52
CA VAL A 91 -8.32 0.70 8.76
C VAL A 91 -7.46 1.13 7.56
N LEU A 92 -7.79 2.25 6.94
CA LEU A 92 -6.99 2.79 5.83
C LEU A 92 -5.74 3.52 6.34
N SER A 93 -5.80 4.23 7.49
CA SER A 93 -4.62 4.92 8.03
C SER A 93 -3.49 3.98 8.44
N ASP A 94 -3.82 2.78 8.94
CA ASP A 94 -2.83 1.81 9.40
C ASP A 94 -2.05 1.16 8.25
N VAL A 95 -2.66 1.06 7.06
CA VAL A 95 -1.99 0.56 5.84
C VAL A 95 -0.97 1.53 5.26
N PHE A 96 -1.11 2.80 5.62
CA PHE A 96 -0.29 3.89 5.16
C PHE A 96 0.66 4.40 6.27
N ASP A 97 1.08 3.46 7.13
CA ASP A 97 2.05 3.62 8.21
C ASP A 97 1.75 4.78 9.19
N GLY A 98 0.47 5.11 9.39
CA GLY A 98 0.04 6.11 10.38
C GLY A 98 0.55 7.53 10.12
N ALA A 99 1.03 7.83 8.90
CA ALA A 99 1.23 9.21 8.47
C ALA A 99 -0.10 9.97 8.64
N PRO A 100 -0.11 11.25 9.05
CA PRO A 100 -1.32 11.95 9.49
C PRO A 100 -2.23 12.29 8.30
N ALA A 101 -2.83 11.28 7.67
CA ALA A 101 -4.05 11.47 6.92
C ALA A 101 -5.09 11.97 7.92
N ARG A 102 -5.69 13.13 7.64
CA ARG A 102 -6.76 13.65 8.48
C ARG A 102 -7.86 12.60 8.46
N THR A 103 -8.28 12.10 9.62
CA THR A 103 -9.42 11.18 9.72
C THR A 103 -10.66 11.73 9.01
N GLU A 104 -10.77 13.07 8.92
CA GLU A 104 -11.76 13.78 8.11
C GLU A 104 -11.64 13.50 6.59
N LEU A 105 -10.44 13.56 6.01
CA LEU A 105 -10.17 13.22 4.61
C LEU A 105 -10.56 11.77 4.34
N LEU A 106 -10.17 10.86 5.22
CA LEU A 106 -10.47 9.44 5.08
C LEU A 106 -11.97 9.13 5.19
N ASN A 107 -12.70 9.85 6.03
CA ASN A 107 -14.16 9.78 6.10
C ASN A 107 -14.86 10.39 4.87
N GLU A 108 -14.21 11.35 4.20
CA GLU A 108 -14.74 12.01 3.01
C GLU A 108 -14.52 11.18 1.74
N VAL A 109 -13.32 10.60 1.58
CA VAL A 109 -12.97 9.79 0.40
C VAL A 109 -13.39 8.32 0.59
N GLY A 110 -13.33 7.82 1.81
CA GLY A 110 -13.65 6.44 2.18
C GLY A 110 -15.14 6.22 2.39
N HIS A 111 -15.73 5.38 1.55
CA HIS A 111 -17.15 5.10 1.59
C HIS A 111 -17.42 3.72 2.21
N PRO A 112 -18.32 3.63 3.21
CA PRO A 112 -18.61 2.37 3.87
C PRO A 112 -19.31 1.40 2.93
N ILE A 113 -18.94 0.12 3.01
CA ILE A 113 -19.49 -0.95 2.19
C ILE A 113 -20.39 -1.87 3.03
N GLY A 114 -19.84 -2.50 4.07
CA GLY A 114 -20.54 -3.40 4.99
C GLY A 114 -21.00 -4.74 4.39
N ALA A 115 -20.46 -5.13 3.23
CA ALA A 115 -20.76 -6.42 2.62
C ALA A 115 -19.86 -7.49 3.22
N SER A 116 -20.44 -8.61 3.67
CA SER A 116 -19.70 -9.66 4.36
C SER A 116 -20.11 -11.06 3.96
N ALA A 117 -19.24 -12.02 4.27
CA ALA A 117 -19.53 -13.44 4.25
C ALA A 117 -18.90 -14.10 5.48
N THR A 118 -19.53 -15.15 5.99
CA THR A 118 -19.01 -15.95 7.11
C THR A 118 -18.91 -17.40 6.69
N SER A 119 -17.76 -18.01 6.94
CA SER A 119 -17.50 -19.42 6.68
C SER A 119 -16.52 -19.97 7.71
N ASN A 120 -16.79 -21.15 8.23
CA ASN A 120 -15.91 -21.88 9.17
C ASN A 120 -15.41 -21.05 10.36
N GLY A 121 -16.30 -20.25 10.96
CA GLY A 121 -15.98 -19.42 12.12
C GLY A 121 -15.11 -18.20 11.81
N VAL A 122 -15.01 -17.80 10.54
CA VAL A 122 -14.35 -16.55 10.14
C VAL A 122 -15.31 -15.71 9.30
N THR A 123 -15.41 -14.43 9.64
CA THR A 123 -16.23 -13.45 8.93
C THR A 123 -15.32 -12.46 8.21
N VAL A 124 -15.46 -12.36 6.89
CA VAL A 124 -14.78 -11.36 6.07
C VAL A 124 -15.78 -10.28 5.72
N THR A 125 -15.46 -9.02 6.03
CA THR A 125 -16.30 -7.85 5.73
C THR A 125 -15.50 -6.86 4.91
N ALA A 126 -16.02 -6.43 3.77
CA ALA A 126 -15.54 -5.22 3.11
C ALA A 126 -16.04 -4.01 3.90
N GLU A 127 -15.12 -3.28 4.49
CA GLU A 127 -15.39 -2.14 5.35
C GLU A 127 -15.60 -0.88 4.52
N ALA A 128 -14.66 -0.61 3.62
CA ALA A 128 -14.61 0.65 2.89
C ALA A 128 -13.93 0.55 1.53
N VAL A 129 -14.31 1.46 0.64
CA VAL A 129 -13.63 1.70 -0.64
C VAL A 129 -13.25 3.17 -0.77
N VAL A 130 -12.02 3.39 -1.25
CA VAL A 130 -11.52 4.65 -1.77
C VAL A 130 -11.05 4.42 -3.20
N GLY A 131 -11.07 5.46 -4.03
CA GLY A 131 -10.62 5.31 -5.40
C GLY A 131 -10.40 6.63 -6.10
N ASP A 132 -9.80 6.52 -7.27
CA ASP A 132 -9.65 7.59 -8.24
C ASP A 132 -10.00 7.02 -9.63
N ARG A 133 -9.73 7.76 -10.70
CA ARG A 133 -9.97 7.30 -12.09
C ARG A 133 -9.24 6.01 -12.45
N SER A 134 -8.05 5.80 -11.91
CA SER A 134 -7.05 4.80 -12.31
C SER A 134 -6.69 3.78 -11.23
N ASN A 135 -7.14 3.97 -9.99
CA ASN A 135 -6.81 3.13 -8.84
C ASN A 135 -8.00 3.01 -7.88
N TYR A 136 -8.03 1.94 -7.10
CA TYR A 136 -8.87 1.84 -5.90
C TYR A 136 -8.13 1.13 -4.78
N ALA A 137 -8.56 1.40 -3.54
CA ALA A 137 -8.23 0.59 -2.38
C ALA A 137 -9.50 0.13 -1.68
N VAL A 138 -9.55 -1.16 -1.31
CA VAL A 138 -10.63 -1.74 -0.49
C VAL A 138 -10.03 -2.27 0.79
N ALA A 139 -10.62 -1.85 1.91
CA ALA A 139 -10.29 -2.33 3.23
C ALA A 139 -11.27 -3.41 3.68
N TYR A 140 -10.74 -4.46 4.28
CA TYR A 140 -11.49 -5.59 4.81
C TYR A 140 -11.10 -5.87 6.27
N SER A 141 -12.08 -6.28 7.07
CA SER A 141 -11.86 -6.94 8.35
C SER A 141 -12.07 -8.45 8.20
N ILE A 142 -11.29 -9.23 8.94
CA ILE A 142 -11.34 -10.68 8.99
C ILE A 142 -11.44 -11.10 10.45
N GLU A 143 -12.67 -11.26 10.94
CA GLU A 143 -12.96 -11.59 12.34
C GLU A 143 -13.01 -13.12 12.53
N PHE A 144 -12.29 -13.62 13.53
CA PHE A 144 -12.25 -15.04 13.91
C PHE A 144 -13.12 -15.29 15.15
N ASP A 145 -14.01 -16.28 15.11
CA ASP A 145 -14.80 -16.72 16.27
C ASP A 145 -13.90 -17.25 17.40
N ASP A 146 -12.75 -17.83 17.05
CA ASP A 146 -11.73 -18.33 17.97
C ASP A 146 -10.46 -17.45 17.88
N PRO A 147 -10.20 -16.57 18.86
CA PRO A 147 -9.00 -15.72 18.86
C PRO A 147 -7.69 -16.54 18.97
N ALA A 148 -7.75 -17.80 19.42
CA ALA A 148 -6.57 -18.66 19.47
C ALA A 148 -5.99 -18.94 18.07
N ALA A 149 -6.77 -18.75 17.01
CA ALA A 149 -6.29 -18.85 15.63
C ALA A 149 -5.26 -17.77 15.26
N LEU A 150 -5.18 -16.68 16.03
CA LEU A 150 -4.24 -15.58 15.84
C LEU A 150 -3.08 -15.60 16.85
N GLU A 151 -3.08 -16.54 17.79
CA GLU A 151 -2.02 -16.63 18.81
C GLU A 151 -0.70 -17.12 18.19
N GLY A 152 0.38 -16.38 18.44
CA GLY A 152 1.73 -16.80 18.06
C GLY A 152 2.13 -16.51 16.61
N LEU A 153 1.34 -15.71 15.89
CA LEU A 153 1.71 -15.24 14.55
C LEU A 153 3.01 -14.40 14.60
N GLY A 154 3.93 -14.70 13.69
CA GLY A 154 5.15 -13.91 13.47
C GLY A 154 4.82 -12.60 12.77
N LEU A 155 4.45 -11.57 13.55
CA LEU A 155 4.19 -10.23 13.03
C LEU A 155 5.51 -9.53 12.69
N HIS A 156 5.58 -8.98 11.48
CA HIS A 156 6.66 -8.09 11.05
C HIS A 156 6.48 -6.69 11.64
N ASP A 157 7.44 -5.80 11.36
CA ASP A 157 7.31 -4.38 11.73
C ASP A 157 5.97 -3.80 11.22
N GLY A 158 5.31 -3.02 12.08
CA GLY A 158 3.99 -2.46 11.80
C GLY A 158 2.82 -3.46 11.87
N GLY A 159 3.03 -4.66 12.45
CA GLY A 159 1.96 -5.65 12.62
C GLY A 159 1.63 -6.41 11.33
N THR A 160 2.49 -6.35 10.32
CA THR A 160 2.22 -6.94 9.01
C THR A 160 2.49 -8.44 8.97
N LEU A 161 1.79 -9.15 8.08
CA LEU A 161 1.94 -10.57 7.80
C LEU A 161 2.33 -10.78 6.33
N THR A 162 3.17 -11.77 6.04
CA THR A 162 3.51 -12.12 4.65
C THR A 162 2.35 -12.89 4.02
N TYR A 163 1.39 -12.16 3.45
CA TYR A 163 0.17 -12.72 2.89
C TYR A 163 0.42 -13.61 1.67
N VAL A 164 -0.21 -14.79 1.65
CA VAL A 164 -0.29 -15.67 0.48
C VAL A 164 -1.64 -15.41 -0.20
N GLY A 165 -1.58 -14.72 -1.34
CA GLY A 165 -2.76 -14.17 -2.00
C GLY A 165 -3.73 -15.22 -2.53
N ASP A 166 -4.96 -15.20 -2.01
CA ASP A 166 -6.13 -15.91 -2.58
C ASP A 166 -7.36 -14.99 -2.75
N ALA A 167 -7.45 -13.93 -1.93
CA ALA A 167 -8.49 -12.90 -2.05
C ALA A 167 -8.48 -12.25 -3.45
N PHE A 168 -9.57 -12.42 -4.18
CA PHE A 168 -9.74 -11.92 -5.53
C PHE A 168 -10.95 -10.99 -5.61
N LEU A 169 -10.71 -9.75 -6.04
CA LEU A 169 -11.76 -8.77 -6.30
C LEU A 169 -11.87 -8.50 -7.80
N ARG A 170 -13.04 -8.81 -8.37
CA ARG A 170 -13.37 -8.48 -9.76
C ARG A 170 -14.36 -7.33 -9.81
N VAL A 171 -13.99 -6.26 -10.49
CA VAL A 171 -14.89 -5.13 -10.78
C VAL A 171 -15.42 -5.24 -12.20
N ASP A 172 -16.73 -5.02 -12.39
CA ASP A 172 -17.35 -5.14 -13.70
C ASP A 172 -16.78 -4.17 -14.73
N GLY A 173 -16.43 -4.71 -15.91
CA GLY A 173 -15.83 -3.95 -17.00
C GLY A 173 -14.48 -3.32 -16.69
N ALA A 174 -13.87 -3.62 -15.53
CA ALA A 174 -12.45 -3.42 -15.31
C ALA A 174 -11.67 -4.58 -15.95
N MET A 175 -10.61 -4.22 -16.62
CA MET A 175 -9.50 -5.10 -16.97
C MET A 175 -8.49 -5.00 -15.83
N GLY A 176 -7.92 -6.14 -15.44
CA GLY A 176 -7.02 -6.17 -14.28
C GLY A 176 -5.89 -5.16 -14.43
N GLY A 177 -5.59 -4.42 -13.37
CA GLY A 177 -4.37 -3.63 -13.22
C GLY A 177 -3.42 -4.29 -12.22
N GLY A 178 -2.15 -3.90 -12.27
CA GLY A 178 -1.20 -4.26 -11.22
C GLY A 178 -1.64 -3.69 -9.87
N GLY A 179 -1.24 -4.33 -8.78
CA GLY A 179 -1.63 -3.92 -7.44
C GLY A 179 -0.96 -4.78 -6.39
N PHE A 180 -1.30 -4.53 -5.13
CA PHE A 180 -0.82 -5.31 -4.00
C PHE A 180 -1.93 -5.51 -2.97
N ALA A 181 -1.74 -6.50 -2.12
CA ALA A 181 -2.55 -6.71 -0.94
C ALA A 181 -1.65 -6.77 0.29
N ARG A 182 -2.07 -6.14 1.38
CA ARG A 182 -1.38 -6.15 2.67
C ARG A 182 -2.30 -6.74 3.73
N LEU A 183 -1.84 -7.81 4.37
CA LEU A 183 -2.47 -8.40 5.55
C LEU A 183 -1.70 -7.95 6.79
N TYR A 184 -2.41 -7.54 7.83
CA TYR A 184 -1.81 -7.08 9.07
C TYR A 184 -2.79 -7.23 10.24
N ASP A 185 -2.27 -7.05 11.45
CA ASP A 185 -3.02 -7.06 12.70
C ASP A 185 -2.87 -5.70 13.39
N ALA A 186 -3.95 -4.90 13.35
CA ALA A 186 -3.99 -3.56 13.93
C ALA A 186 -4.05 -3.57 15.47
N ASP A 187 -4.70 -4.59 16.06
CA ASP A 187 -4.80 -4.77 17.51
C ASP A 187 -4.62 -6.27 17.86
N PRO A 188 -3.38 -6.71 18.14
CA PRO A 188 -3.10 -8.10 18.49
C PRO A 188 -3.79 -8.59 19.77
N GLY A 189 -4.50 -7.72 20.50
CA GLY A 189 -5.34 -8.07 21.63
C GLY A 189 -6.76 -8.47 21.27
N ASP A 190 -7.17 -8.35 20.00
CA ASP A 190 -8.48 -8.70 19.49
C ASP A 190 -8.46 -9.99 18.64
N ASN A 191 -9.57 -10.26 17.95
CA ASN A 191 -9.78 -11.45 17.12
C ASN A 191 -9.87 -11.13 15.62
N THR A 192 -9.30 -10.01 15.17
CA THR A 192 -9.55 -9.45 13.84
C THR A 192 -8.25 -9.11 13.11
N LEU A 193 -8.06 -9.70 11.92
CA LEU A 193 -7.04 -9.25 10.98
C LEU A 193 -7.61 -8.22 10.01
N GLN A 194 -6.75 -7.38 9.45
CA GLN A 194 -7.10 -6.42 8.41
C GLN A 194 -6.40 -6.79 7.11
N LEU A 195 -7.14 -6.68 6.01
CA LEU A 195 -6.63 -6.85 4.65
C LEU A 195 -6.95 -5.58 3.87
N VAL A 196 -5.96 -5.01 3.20
CA VAL A 196 -6.21 -3.95 2.20
C VAL A 196 -5.70 -4.40 0.85
N GLN A 197 -6.54 -4.22 -0.17
CA GLN A 197 -6.18 -4.45 -1.56
C GLN A 197 -6.12 -3.10 -2.28
N VAL A 198 -4.95 -2.77 -2.84
CA VAL A 198 -4.74 -1.57 -3.65
C VAL A 198 -4.48 -2.01 -5.08
N MET A 199 -5.30 -1.56 -6.02
CA MET A 199 -5.29 -2.06 -7.38
C MET A 199 -5.39 -0.91 -8.38
N GLY A 200 -4.56 -0.98 -9.41
CA GLY A 200 -4.75 -0.19 -10.63
C GLY A 200 -5.97 -0.68 -11.41
N VAL A 201 -6.56 0.22 -12.18
CA VAL A 201 -7.77 0.02 -12.97
C VAL A 201 -7.45 0.33 -14.43
N GLN A 202 -7.74 -0.63 -15.30
CA GLN A 202 -7.79 -0.39 -16.74
C GLN A 202 -9.20 -0.68 -17.21
N THR A 203 -9.72 0.07 -18.18
CA THR A 203 -11.03 -0.21 -18.79
C THR A 203 -10.96 -0.09 -20.29
N TRP A 204 -11.86 -0.75 -21.03
CA TRP A 204 -11.78 -0.83 -22.50
C TRP A 204 -11.96 0.52 -23.23
N ASN A 205 -12.42 1.55 -22.54
CA ASN A 205 -12.83 2.82 -23.13
C ASN A 205 -12.74 3.99 -22.13
N ASP A 206 -11.82 3.89 -21.17
CA ASP A 206 -11.61 4.86 -20.10
C ASP A 206 -12.88 5.15 -19.27
N ALA A 207 -13.87 4.25 -19.32
CA ALA A 207 -15.06 4.38 -18.52
C ALA A 207 -14.74 4.07 -17.07
N GLY A 208 -15.02 5.01 -16.16
CA GLY A 208 -14.82 4.82 -14.73
C GLY A 208 -15.54 3.60 -14.15
N ILE A 209 -15.04 3.11 -13.02
CA ILE A 209 -15.60 1.97 -12.30
C ILE A 209 -16.55 2.36 -11.17
N VAL A 210 -16.70 3.66 -10.90
CA VAL A 210 -17.67 4.18 -9.92
C VAL A 210 -19.08 3.69 -10.24
N GLY A 211 -19.80 3.21 -9.23
CA GLY A 211 -21.14 2.64 -9.35
C GLY A 211 -21.20 1.24 -9.97
N ARG A 212 -20.05 0.62 -10.31
CA ARG A 212 -20.03 -0.74 -10.85
C ARG A 212 -20.00 -1.78 -9.74
N THR A 213 -20.48 -2.99 -10.03
CA THR A 213 -20.44 -4.08 -9.06
C THR A 213 -19.03 -4.68 -8.97
N ALA A 214 -18.50 -4.73 -7.76
CA ALA A 214 -17.34 -5.51 -7.37
C ALA A 214 -17.78 -6.86 -6.78
N ARG A 215 -17.05 -7.93 -7.08
CA ARG A 215 -17.30 -9.30 -6.62
C ARG A 215 -16.04 -9.82 -5.95
N PHE A 216 -16.13 -10.03 -4.65
CA PHE A 216 -15.07 -10.60 -3.85
C PHE A 216 -15.24 -12.11 -3.76
N SER A 217 -14.15 -12.85 -3.90
CA SER A 217 -14.07 -14.28 -3.62
C SER A 217 -12.76 -14.61 -2.94
N MET A 218 -12.83 -15.42 -1.88
CA MET A 218 -11.68 -16.01 -1.20
C MET A 218 -12.06 -17.40 -0.71
N SER A 219 -11.14 -18.34 -0.84
CA SER A 219 -11.25 -19.74 -0.43
C SER A 219 -10.34 -20.11 0.74
N LYS A 220 -9.25 -19.35 0.91
CA LYS A 220 -8.29 -19.52 1.99
C LYS A 220 -7.70 -18.20 2.44
N LEU A 221 -7.29 -18.17 3.70
CA LEU A 221 -6.41 -17.16 4.26
C LEU A 221 -5.11 -17.85 4.65
N GLU A 222 -4.05 -17.55 3.90
CA GLU A 222 -2.74 -18.18 4.06
C GLU A 222 -1.66 -17.10 4.26
N ILE A 223 -0.62 -17.44 5.03
CA ILE A 223 0.56 -16.60 5.26
C ILE A 223 1.84 -17.42 5.04
N PHE A 224 2.93 -16.75 4.72
CA PHE A 224 4.27 -17.31 4.88
C PHE A 224 4.76 -17.05 6.30
N THR A 225 5.22 -18.11 6.97
CA THR A 225 5.87 -18.00 8.28
C THR A 225 7.34 -17.61 8.13
N ASP A 226 7.97 -17.21 9.23
CA ASP A 226 9.40 -16.88 9.27
C ASP A 226 10.29 -18.09 8.93
N GLU A 227 9.78 -19.31 9.11
CA GLU A 227 10.41 -20.56 8.71
C GLU A 227 10.29 -20.84 7.21
N GLY A 228 9.58 -20.01 6.45
CA GLY A 228 9.36 -20.14 5.02
C GLY A 228 8.30 -21.19 4.64
N GLU A 229 7.41 -21.54 5.57
CA GLU A 229 6.29 -22.45 5.33
C GLU A 229 5.01 -21.67 5.02
N ILE A 230 4.10 -22.27 4.26
CA ILE A 230 2.75 -21.73 4.07
C ILE A 230 1.87 -22.25 5.20
N GLU A 231 1.34 -21.35 6.01
CA GLU A 231 0.37 -21.64 7.06
C GLU A 231 -1.02 -21.19 6.62
N THR A 232 -2.00 -22.09 6.72
CA THR A 232 -3.42 -21.77 6.48
C THR A 232 -4.08 -21.37 7.79
N LEU A 233 -4.36 -20.09 7.97
CA LEU A 233 -5.08 -19.56 9.13
C LEU A 233 -6.57 -19.94 9.08
N ALA A 234 -7.15 -19.92 7.88
CA ALA A 234 -8.54 -20.34 7.67
C ALA A 234 -8.76 -20.85 6.24
N ALA A 235 -9.69 -21.80 6.09
CA ALA A 235 -10.22 -22.23 4.81
C ALA A 235 -11.75 -22.15 4.84
N GLY A 236 -12.38 -21.74 3.74
CA GLY A 236 -13.81 -21.47 3.70
C GLY A 236 -14.26 -20.98 2.32
N ASP A 237 -15.51 -20.52 2.22
CA ASP A 237 -16.06 -19.95 0.99
C ASP A 237 -16.61 -18.53 1.27
N TRP A 238 -15.76 -17.51 1.15
CA TRP A 238 -16.17 -16.12 1.35
C TRP A 238 -16.44 -15.46 0.00
N ASN A 239 -17.73 -15.28 -0.30
CA ASN A 239 -18.18 -14.70 -1.56
C ASN A 239 -19.24 -13.64 -1.29
N PHE A 240 -18.98 -12.41 -1.72
CA PHE A 240 -19.94 -11.32 -1.62
C PHE A 240 -19.72 -10.31 -2.75
N LYS A 241 -20.65 -9.36 -2.87
CA LYS A 241 -20.58 -8.30 -3.87
C LYS A 241 -20.99 -6.98 -3.25
N PHE A 242 -20.43 -5.91 -3.78
CA PHE A 242 -20.77 -4.55 -3.40
C PHE A 242 -20.63 -3.62 -4.60
N GLU A 243 -21.06 -2.38 -4.45
CA GLU A 243 -20.94 -1.35 -5.47
C GLU A 243 -19.70 -0.49 -5.18
N MET A 244 -18.91 -0.18 -6.20
CA MET A 244 -17.73 0.70 -6.10
C MET A 244 -18.19 2.14 -5.94
N ASN A 245 -18.61 2.50 -4.73
CA ASN A 245 -19.19 3.79 -4.41
C ASN A 245 -18.20 4.70 -3.73
N TYR A 246 -17.12 5.07 -4.43
CA TYR A 246 -16.17 6.07 -3.95
C TYR A 246 -16.34 7.39 -4.72
N VAL A 247 -15.82 8.47 -4.16
CA VAL A 247 -15.69 9.76 -4.85
C VAL A 247 -14.37 9.75 -5.62
N ASP A 248 -14.44 9.99 -6.93
CA ASP A 248 -13.24 10.18 -7.75
C ASP A 248 -12.55 11.49 -7.38
N THR A 249 -11.36 11.40 -6.81
CA THR A 249 -10.53 12.54 -6.38
C THR A 249 -9.50 12.98 -7.42
N THR A 250 -9.55 12.44 -8.65
CA THR A 250 -8.59 12.78 -9.70
C THR A 250 -8.68 14.25 -10.09
N VAL A 251 -7.52 14.92 -10.08
CA VAL A 251 -7.28 16.27 -10.58
C VAL A 251 -6.33 16.19 -11.76
N ASP A 252 -6.81 16.60 -12.93
CA ASP A 252 -5.98 16.73 -14.14
C ASP A 252 -5.13 18.02 -14.04
N LEU A 253 -3.84 17.90 -14.31
CA LEU A 253 -2.88 19.01 -14.30
C LEU A 253 -2.64 19.52 -15.73
N PRO A 254 -2.09 20.74 -15.90
CA PRO A 254 -1.71 21.23 -17.21
C PRO A 254 -0.76 20.26 -17.93
N ASP A 255 -1.02 20.02 -19.22
CA ASP A 255 -0.26 19.12 -20.09
C ASP A 255 0.39 19.86 -21.28
N GLY A 256 1.09 19.11 -22.15
CA GLY A 256 1.70 19.59 -23.38
C GLY A 256 3.08 20.25 -23.20
N GLN A 257 3.61 20.26 -21.97
CA GLN A 257 4.97 20.73 -21.72
C GLN A 257 5.99 19.73 -22.28
N THR A 258 7.20 20.23 -22.52
CA THR A 258 8.31 19.43 -23.07
C THR A 258 9.51 19.44 -22.14
N THR A 259 10.18 18.31 -22.02
CA THR A 259 11.44 18.12 -21.29
C THR A 259 12.42 17.31 -22.14
N THR A 260 13.61 17.01 -21.61
CA THR A 260 14.57 16.10 -22.23
C THR A 260 14.99 15.02 -21.24
N TRP A 261 15.16 13.79 -21.74
CA TRP A 261 15.63 12.68 -20.93
C TRP A 261 16.70 11.89 -21.68
N GLN A 262 17.89 11.83 -21.08
CA GLN A 262 19.06 11.17 -21.67
C GLN A 262 19.31 11.57 -23.14
N GLY A 263 19.06 12.83 -23.49
CA GLY A 263 19.24 13.36 -24.85
C GLY A 263 18.09 13.10 -25.83
N SER A 264 16.98 12.50 -25.40
CA SER A 264 15.74 12.39 -26.18
C SER A 264 14.74 13.47 -25.75
N ASP A 265 14.04 14.04 -26.72
CA ASP A 265 12.93 14.96 -26.45
C ASP A 265 11.74 14.19 -25.86
N VAL A 266 11.06 14.79 -24.89
CA VAL A 266 9.89 14.23 -24.23
C VAL A 266 8.77 15.25 -24.27
N THR A 267 7.58 14.82 -24.68
CA THR A 267 6.33 15.58 -24.55
C THR A 267 5.51 14.95 -23.42
N ILE A 268 5.10 15.75 -22.45
CA ILE A 268 4.22 15.33 -21.36
C ILE A 268 2.78 15.43 -21.88
N ASP A 269 2.13 14.28 -22.06
CA ASP A 269 0.85 14.17 -22.74
C ASP A 269 -0.34 14.33 -21.78
N ALA A 270 -0.19 13.83 -20.54
CA ALA A 270 -1.16 14.00 -19.48
C ALA A 270 -0.51 13.79 -18.11
N VAL A 271 -0.96 14.56 -17.11
CA VAL A 271 -0.61 14.34 -15.70
C VAL A 271 -1.85 14.47 -14.86
N ALA A 272 -2.08 13.52 -13.97
CA ALA A 272 -3.15 13.60 -12.99
C ALA A 272 -2.69 13.10 -11.63
N VAL A 273 -3.22 13.72 -10.58
CA VAL A 273 -3.00 13.35 -9.18
C VAL A 273 -4.33 13.05 -8.52
N SER A 274 -4.33 12.27 -7.44
CA SER A 274 -5.51 11.96 -6.66
C SER A 274 -5.13 11.81 -5.19
N SER A 275 -6.11 11.47 -4.35
CA SER A 275 -5.82 11.11 -2.97
C SER A 275 -5.06 9.79 -2.80
N LEU A 276 -4.98 8.97 -3.86
CA LEU A 276 -4.34 7.66 -3.83
C LEU A 276 -3.04 7.58 -4.60
N GLY A 277 -2.83 8.42 -5.62
CA GLY A 277 -1.69 8.23 -6.52
C GLY A 277 -1.53 9.28 -7.58
N VAL A 278 -0.56 9.01 -8.46
CA VAL A 278 -0.21 9.84 -9.61
C VAL A 278 -0.21 9.00 -10.88
N THR A 279 -0.66 9.63 -11.96
CA THR A 279 -0.58 9.09 -13.32
C THR A 279 0.11 10.09 -14.23
N VAL A 280 1.05 9.61 -15.05
CA VAL A 280 1.80 10.41 -16.02
C VAL A 280 1.86 9.67 -17.33
N ASP A 281 1.36 10.32 -18.39
CA ASP A 281 1.52 9.88 -19.77
C ASP A 281 2.51 10.80 -20.48
N TYR A 282 3.45 10.22 -21.22
CA TYR A 282 4.40 10.99 -22.01
C TYR A 282 4.84 10.26 -23.28
N THR A 283 5.20 11.03 -24.29
CA THR A 283 5.80 10.57 -25.53
C THR A 283 7.28 10.93 -25.53
N ILE A 284 8.15 9.93 -25.70
CA ILE A 284 9.59 10.13 -25.80
C ILE A 284 10.08 9.83 -27.22
N ASP A 285 10.96 10.67 -27.76
CA ASP A 285 11.66 10.46 -29.03
C ASP A 285 12.78 9.40 -28.87
N ARG A 286 12.31 8.18 -28.59
CA ARG A 286 13.11 6.97 -28.38
C ARG A 286 12.19 5.76 -28.49
N GLN A 287 12.63 4.73 -29.19
CA GLN A 287 11.92 3.45 -29.21
C GLN A 287 12.29 2.58 -28.01
N ILE A 288 11.29 1.93 -27.43
CA ILE A 288 11.50 0.87 -26.46
C ILE A 288 12.10 -0.37 -27.14
N GLY A 289 12.98 -1.07 -26.41
CA GLY A 289 13.63 -2.27 -26.90
C GLY A 289 12.65 -3.43 -27.13
N ASP A 290 12.87 -4.18 -28.20
CA ASP A 290 12.05 -5.33 -28.55
C ASP A 290 12.45 -6.58 -27.74
N LEU A 291 11.48 -7.47 -27.48
CA LEU A 291 11.80 -8.80 -26.97
C LEU A 291 12.62 -9.56 -28.01
N GLY A 292 13.70 -10.22 -27.56
CA GLY A 292 14.49 -11.07 -28.42
C GLY A 292 13.68 -12.27 -28.94
N PRO A 293 14.15 -12.98 -29.99
CA PRO A 293 13.44 -14.12 -30.58
C PRO A 293 13.22 -15.30 -29.63
N SER A 294 13.93 -15.34 -28.50
CA SER A 294 13.73 -16.30 -27.40
C SER A 294 12.53 -15.97 -26.51
N GLY A 295 11.91 -14.80 -26.68
CA GLY A 295 10.94 -14.24 -25.74
C GLY A 295 11.57 -13.67 -24.46
N GLN A 296 12.91 -13.63 -24.37
CA GLN A 296 13.64 -13.01 -23.26
C GLN A 296 14.19 -11.65 -23.69
N MET A 297 14.25 -10.71 -22.76
CA MET A 297 14.96 -9.45 -22.96
C MET A 297 16.47 -9.68 -22.89
N SER A 298 17.21 -9.09 -23.83
CA SER A 298 18.67 -8.95 -23.71
C SER A 298 19.01 -7.82 -22.75
N ASP A 299 20.26 -7.78 -22.27
CA ASP A 299 20.75 -6.65 -21.45
C ASP A 299 20.62 -5.30 -22.19
N GLU A 300 20.79 -5.31 -23.51
CA GLU A 300 20.60 -4.13 -24.37
C GLU A 300 19.13 -3.69 -24.39
N ALA A 301 18.19 -4.63 -24.58
CA ALA A 301 16.76 -4.32 -24.58
C ALA A 301 16.27 -3.83 -23.19
N LEU A 302 16.83 -4.38 -22.12
CA LEU A 302 16.59 -3.89 -20.75
C LEU A 302 17.09 -2.45 -20.57
N ALA A 303 18.29 -2.15 -21.07
CA ALA A 303 18.85 -0.81 -21.01
C ALA A 303 18.01 0.17 -21.83
N GLU A 304 17.56 -0.20 -23.03
CA GLU A 304 16.64 0.60 -23.87
C GLU A 304 15.30 0.83 -23.18
N GLN A 305 14.73 -0.19 -22.56
CA GLN A 305 13.51 -0.07 -21.78
C GLN A 305 13.68 0.87 -20.58
N ALA A 306 14.77 0.74 -19.82
CA ALA A 306 15.08 1.66 -18.72
C ALA A 306 15.29 3.10 -19.22
N ALA A 307 15.86 3.26 -20.42
CA ALA A 307 16.02 4.56 -21.06
C ALA A 307 14.69 5.21 -21.47
N VAL A 308 13.65 4.42 -21.75
CA VAL A 308 12.30 4.90 -22.09
C VAL A 308 11.44 5.10 -20.84
N LEU A 309 11.45 4.14 -19.91
CA LEU A 309 10.62 4.13 -18.71
C LEU A 309 11.24 4.87 -17.53
N GLY A 310 12.54 5.15 -17.53
CA GLY A 310 13.25 5.72 -16.38
C GLY A 310 13.15 7.23 -16.24
N LEU A 311 12.24 7.90 -16.97
CA LEU A 311 12.01 9.34 -16.81
C LEU A 311 11.59 9.65 -15.36
N PRO A 312 12.32 10.53 -14.64
CA PRO A 312 11.97 10.84 -13.25
C PRO A 312 10.59 11.47 -13.11
N VAL A 313 9.83 11.01 -12.12
CA VAL A 313 8.52 11.57 -11.75
C VAL A 313 8.49 11.73 -10.24
N ILE A 314 8.44 12.97 -9.76
CA ILE A 314 8.46 13.29 -8.32
C ILE A 314 7.20 14.08 -7.97
N VAL A 315 6.46 13.62 -6.97
CA VAL A 315 5.32 14.34 -6.40
C VAL A 315 5.78 15.08 -5.15
N THR A 316 5.46 16.37 -5.05
CA THR A 316 5.79 17.21 -3.90
C THR A 316 4.53 17.51 -3.09
N PHE A 317 4.59 17.33 -1.78
CA PHE A 317 3.48 17.58 -0.86
C PHE A 317 3.67 18.86 -0.06
N ALA A 318 2.57 19.40 0.49
CA ALA A 318 2.54 20.65 1.25
C ALA A 318 3.32 20.58 2.57
N ASP A 319 3.51 19.38 3.12
CA ASP A 319 4.34 19.12 4.31
C ASP A 319 5.86 19.17 4.02
N GLY A 320 6.25 19.35 2.75
CA GLY A 320 7.63 19.41 2.28
C GLY A 320 8.27 18.06 1.98
N THR A 321 7.53 16.95 2.14
CA THR A 321 7.97 15.62 1.72
C THR A 321 7.72 15.39 0.23
N THR A 322 8.32 14.33 -0.31
CA THR A 322 8.20 13.96 -1.72
C THR A 322 7.94 12.47 -1.87
N PHE A 323 7.21 12.09 -2.91
CA PHE A 323 7.05 10.71 -3.34
C PHE A 323 7.70 10.51 -4.71
N ASP A 324 8.59 9.53 -4.80
CA ASP A 324 9.28 9.19 -6.06
C ASP A 324 8.49 8.13 -6.81
N ALA A 325 7.88 8.53 -7.92
CA ALA A 325 7.11 7.69 -8.83
C ALA A 325 7.92 7.26 -10.07
N THR A 326 9.24 7.43 -10.07
CA THR A 326 10.10 7.09 -11.21
C THR A 326 9.99 5.60 -11.56
N ASP A 327 9.93 4.73 -10.56
CA ASP A 327 9.79 3.27 -10.75
C ASP A 327 8.32 2.80 -10.69
N ALA A 328 7.37 3.72 -10.88
CA ALA A 328 5.95 3.38 -10.98
C ALA A 328 5.67 2.34 -12.07
N ASN A 329 4.60 1.57 -11.89
CA ASN A 329 4.14 0.61 -12.89
C ASN A 329 3.94 1.34 -14.22
N GLY A 330 4.77 0.98 -15.20
CA GLY A 330 4.84 1.63 -16.50
C GLY A 330 4.47 0.66 -17.61
N SER A 331 3.68 1.14 -18.57
CA SER A 331 3.49 0.48 -19.86
C SER A 331 4.00 1.39 -20.97
N SER A 332 4.44 0.80 -22.07
CA SER A 332 4.94 1.56 -23.21
C SER A 332 4.52 0.91 -24.51
N VAL A 333 4.23 1.76 -25.50
CA VAL A 333 3.84 1.35 -26.85
C VAL A 333 4.77 2.05 -27.84
N LYS A 334 5.52 1.24 -28.58
CA LYS A 334 6.36 1.66 -29.70
C LYS A 334 5.49 2.23 -30.82
N ARG A 335 5.89 3.37 -31.39
CA ARG A 335 5.21 4.01 -32.51
C ARG A 335 6.05 3.91 -33.79
N ASP A 336 5.36 3.95 -34.92
CA ASP A 336 5.97 3.83 -36.26
C ASP A 336 6.83 5.06 -36.64
N ASP A 337 6.68 6.18 -35.93
CA ASP A 337 7.41 7.42 -36.15
C ASP A 337 8.76 7.50 -35.42
N GLY A 338 9.15 6.43 -34.70
CA GLY A 338 10.39 6.39 -33.93
C GLY A 338 10.23 6.77 -32.45
N THR A 339 9.02 7.15 -32.02
CA THR A 339 8.73 7.48 -30.62
C THR A 339 8.20 6.27 -29.83
N SER A 340 8.10 6.42 -28.52
CA SER A 340 7.31 5.54 -27.66
C SER A 340 6.38 6.37 -26.80
N THR A 341 5.13 5.93 -26.67
CA THR A 341 4.20 6.48 -25.67
C THR A 341 4.27 5.65 -24.41
N VAL A 342 4.42 6.30 -23.27
CA VAL A 342 4.56 5.69 -21.96
C VAL A 342 3.42 6.15 -21.07
N SER A 343 2.85 5.21 -20.32
CA SER A 343 1.89 5.48 -19.25
C SER A 343 2.43 4.93 -17.94
N LYS A 344 2.56 5.80 -16.93
CA LYS A 344 2.97 5.45 -15.57
C LYS A 344 1.81 5.67 -14.61
N ALA A 345 1.60 4.71 -13.72
CA ALA A 345 0.64 4.84 -12.62
C ALA A 345 1.18 4.18 -11.37
N THR A 346 1.05 4.84 -10.23
CA THR A 346 1.32 4.23 -8.93
C THR A 346 0.48 4.89 -7.85
N THR A 347 0.18 4.12 -6.81
CA THR A 347 -0.36 4.65 -5.58
C THR A 347 0.76 5.14 -4.66
N TYR A 348 0.45 6.12 -3.83
CA TYR A 348 1.30 6.58 -2.76
C TYR A 348 1.39 5.55 -1.63
N ASP A 349 2.35 5.76 -0.74
CA ASP A 349 2.46 5.09 0.56
C ASP A 349 1.51 5.69 1.61
N ARG A 350 0.66 6.64 1.22
CA ARG A 350 -0.37 7.25 2.06
C ARG A 350 -1.55 7.81 1.29
N ILE A 351 -2.69 7.93 1.96
CA ILE A 351 -3.79 8.75 1.45
C ILE A 351 -3.44 10.23 1.69
N VAL A 352 -3.54 11.02 0.63
CA VAL A 352 -3.21 12.45 0.63
C VAL A 352 -4.45 13.25 0.24
N ASP A 353 -4.64 14.44 0.80
CA ASP A 353 -5.66 15.36 0.26
C ASP A 353 -5.18 15.89 -1.08
N ALA A 354 -6.02 15.93 -2.11
CA ALA A 354 -5.63 16.51 -3.40
C ALA A 354 -5.12 17.96 -3.25
N GLY A 355 -5.62 18.72 -2.28
CA GLY A 355 -5.15 20.07 -1.94
C GLY A 355 -3.83 20.12 -1.17
N ASP A 356 -3.38 18.99 -0.59
CA ASP A 356 -2.06 18.87 0.06
C ASP A 356 -0.97 18.44 -0.95
N ILE A 357 -1.31 18.22 -2.22
CA ILE A 357 -0.36 17.99 -3.31
C ILE A 357 -0.01 19.34 -3.93
N VAL A 358 1.29 19.66 -4.00
CA VAL A 358 1.78 20.97 -4.45
C VAL A 358 2.13 20.95 -5.93
N SER A 359 2.87 19.93 -6.37
CA SER A 359 3.33 19.83 -7.74
C SER A 359 3.72 18.40 -8.11
N VAL A 360 3.75 18.14 -9.42
CA VAL A 360 4.37 16.96 -10.02
C VAL A 360 5.52 17.43 -10.90
N THR A 361 6.72 16.96 -10.63
CA THR A 361 7.90 17.21 -11.45
C THR A 361 8.14 16.02 -12.36
N VAL A 362 8.09 16.24 -13.68
CA VAL A 362 8.37 15.23 -14.70
C VAL A 362 9.64 15.64 -15.45
N GLY A 363 10.71 14.85 -15.30
CA GLY A 363 12.04 15.26 -15.74
C GLY A 363 12.52 16.52 -14.99
N ASP A 364 12.66 17.63 -15.71
CA ASP A 364 13.01 18.95 -15.18
C ASP A 364 11.85 19.95 -15.17
N VAL A 365 10.65 19.52 -15.55
CA VAL A 365 9.46 20.39 -15.61
C VAL A 365 8.61 20.17 -14.36
N GLU A 366 8.45 21.24 -13.58
CA GLU A 366 7.52 21.27 -12.45
C GLU A 366 6.13 21.72 -12.91
N ILE A 367 5.12 20.90 -12.64
CA ILE A 367 3.71 21.16 -12.97
C ILE A 367 2.95 21.40 -11.66
N PRO A 368 2.50 22.64 -11.39
CA PRO A 368 1.82 22.96 -10.14
C PRO A 368 0.40 22.38 -10.12
N VAL A 369 0.00 21.88 -8.96
CA VAL A 369 -1.41 21.59 -8.68
C VAL A 369 -2.09 22.91 -8.39
N SER A 370 -2.94 23.36 -9.30
CA SER A 370 -3.72 24.58 -9.08
C SER A 370 -4.87 24.21 -8.14
N ALA A 371 -4.88 24.75 -6.91
CA ALA A 371 -6.05 24.62 -6.04
C ALA A 371 -7.29 25.17 -6.76
N ALA A 372 -8.28 24.31 -7.01
CA ALA A 372 -9.54 24.67 -7.64
C ALA A 372 -10.42 25.52 -6.73
#